data_AF-A0A7Y3UIB9-F1
#
_entry.id   AF-A0A7Y3UIB9-F1
#
_cell.length_a   1.000
_cell.length_b   1.000
_cell.length_c   1.000
_cell.angle_alpha   90.00
_cell.angle_beta   90.00
_cell.angle_gamma   90.00
#
_symmetry.space_group_name_H-M   'P 1'
#
loop_
_entity.id
_entity.type
_entity.pdbx_description
1 polymer ?
#
loop_
_entity_poly.entity_id
_entity_poly.type
_entity_poly.pdbx_seq_one_letter_code
_entity_poly.pdbx_strand_id
1 'polypeptide(L)'
;MVIREFSISTIRQKIRPLQYSQAGFTLIEIGIAIFILGVVFTGILAIFPIGIESTKRVAQHSNASILSELALSELKTVDMVGVVGTMTAGQSYTYPDISDINKDKPFEDSAGNTVFAQYSWQAVLKSINTTDANLIRAQISIFMNGNPSEFGTGTANFTQDSANVQYTTPLPSKLTSKQYIREQNEAFWYRIDTIDTNTSTIVLEGPYLGSSGSGLAFSTTDDIIDIFETMLAKH
;
A
#
# COMPACT_ATOMS: atom_id res chain seq x y z
N MET A 1 54.24 -26.70 -69.35
CA MET A 1 53.70 -26.61 -67.98
C MET A 1 54.64 -25.72 -67.18
N VAL A 2 54.27 -24.46 -67.00
CA VAL A 2 55.12 -23.41 -66.40
C VAL A 2 54.66 -23.22 -64.96
N ILE A 3 55.47 -23.63 -63.99
CA ILE A 3 55.26 -23.34 -62.57
C ILE A 3 55.95 -22.01 -62.30
N ARG A 4 55.17 -20.96 -62.05
CA ARG A 4 55.69 -19.66 -61.58
C ARG A 4 55.87 -19.75 -60.07
N GLU A 5 57.11 -19.58 -59.60
CA GLU A 5 57.39 -19.37 -58.19
C GLU A 5 56.83 -18.01 -57.74
N PHE A 6 55.89 -18.03 -56.81
CA PHE A 6 55.42 -16.84 -56.12
C PHE A 6 56.41 -16.55 -54.97
N SER A 7 57.22 -15.50 -55.15
CA SER A 7 58.15 -15.03 -54.13
C SER A 7 57.39 -14.43 -52.94
N ILE A 8 57.46 -15.09 -51.79
CA ILE A 8 56.90 -14.63 -50.50
C ILE A 8 57.88 -13.66 -49.84
N SER A 9 58.20 -12.53 -50.48
CA SER A 9 59.18 -11.58 -49.94
C SER A 9 58.57 -10.38 -49.20
N THR A 10 57.25 -10.22 -49.15
CA THR A 10 56.69 -8.95 -48.67
C THR A 10 55.35 -9.12 -47.97
N ILE A 11 55.35 -9.47 -46.67
CA ILE A 11 54.47 -8.91 -45.63
C ILE A 11 55.16 -9.22 -44.28
N ARG A 12 56.17 -8.42 -43.91
CA ARG A 12 56.46 -8.17 -42.50
C ARG A 12 55.75 -6.87 -42.15
N GLN A 13 54.47 -6.97 -41.81
CA GLN A 13 53.75 -5.83 -41.25
C GLN A 13 54.36 -5.54 -39.88
N LYS A 14 55.23 -4.54 -39.85
CA LYS A 14 55.88 -4.01 -38.64
C LYS A 14 54.78 -3.57 -37.68
N ILE A 15 54.40 -4.44 -36.74
CA ILE A 15 53.56 -4.08 -35.60
C ILE A 15 54.38 -3.07 -34.80
N ARG A 16 54.12 -1.78 -35.04
CA ARG A 16 54.69 -0.74 -34.19
C ARG A 16 53.94 -0.84 -32.85
N PRO A 17 54.62 -0.89 -31.70
CA PRO A 17 53.94 -0.67 -30.44
C PRO A 17 53.25 0.68 -30.56
N LEU A 18 51.94 0.71 -30.29
CA LEU A 18 51.22 1.98 -30.10
C LEU A 18 51.92 2.68 -28.94
N GLN A 19 52.80 3.62 -29.25
CA GLN A 19 53.38 4.50 -28.25
C GLN A 19 52.22 5.30 -27.69
N TYR A 20 51.73 4.87 -26.53
CA TYR A 20 50.86 5.70 -25.71
C TYR A 20 51.70 6.91 -25.32
N SER A 21 51.42 8.06 -25.94
CA SER A 21 52.04 9.31 -25.52
C SER A 21 51.72 9.49 -24.04
N GLN A 22 52.73 9.45 -23.17
CA GLN A 22 52.61 9.84 -21.77
C GLN A 22 52.46 11.37 -21.67
N ALA A 23 51.44 11.91 -22.34
CA ALA A 23 51.02 13.28 -22.13
C ALA A 23 50.35 13.34 -20.75
N GLY A 24 50.90 14.14 -19.84
CA GLY A 24 50.27 14.40 -18.55
C GLY A 24 48.89 15.04 -18.73
N PHE A 25 47.99 14.79 -17.79
CA PHE A 25 46.65 15.40 -17.80
C PHE A 25 46.74 16.93 -17.82
N THR A 26 45.97 17.55 -18.68
CA THR A 26 45.82 19.00 -18.71
C THR A 26 44.95 19.47 -17.54
N LEU A 27 45.19 20.69 -17.06
CA LEU A 27 44.38 21.29 -15.98
C LEU A 27 42.88 21.36 -16.36
N ILE A 28 42.59 21.57 -17.63
CA ILE A 28 41.21 21.61 -18.16
C ILE A 28 40.53 20.26 -18.05
N GLU A 29 41.22 19.16 -18.38
CA GLU A 29 40.67 17.81 -18.22
C GLU A 29 40.36 17.48 -16.76
N ILE A 30 41.23 17.89 -15.84
CA ILE A 30 41.00 17.74 -14.40
C ILE A 30 39.77 18.55 -13.96
N GLY A 31 39.65 19.80 -14.43
CA GLY A 31 38.49 20.66 -14.13
C GLY A 31 37.17 20.07 -14.62
N ILE A 32 37.15 19.53 -15.84
CA ILE A 32 35.97 18.85 -16.41
C ILE A 32 35.65 17.58 -15.62
N ALA A 33 36.66 16.78 -15.24
CA ALA A 33 36.45 15.57 -14.46
C ALA A 33 35.84 15.86 -13.08
N ILE A 34 36.32 16.89 -12.38
CA ILE A 34 35.76 17.33 -11.09
C ILE A 34 34.33 17.84 -11.26
N PHE A 35 34.06 18.59 -12.33
CA PHE A 35 32.72 19.08 -12.62
C PHE A 35 31.73 17.93 -12.85
N ILE A 36 32.09 16.94 -13.67
CA ILE A 36 31.28 15.74 -13.92
C ILE A 36 31.06 14.96 -12.61
N LEU A 37 32.11 14.79 -11.81
CA LEU A 37 32.02 14.12 -10.50
C LEU A 37 31.02 14.85 -9.58
N GLY A 38 31.06 16.19 -9.55
CA GLY A 38 30.13 17.00 -8.77
C GLY A 38 28.67 16.77 -9.17
N VAL A 39 28.37 16.79 -10.47
CA VAL A 39 27.01 16.55 -10.97
C VAL A 39 26.52 15.14 -10.62
N VAL A 40 27.36 14.12 -10.80
CA VAL A 40 27.02 12.73 -10.46
C VAL A 40 26.75 12.59 -8.96
N PHE A 41 27.60 13.19 -8.12
CA PHE A 41 27.46 13.11 -6.66
C PHE A 41 26.18 13.78 -6.17
N THR A 42 25.85 14.96 -6.71
CA THR A 42 24.57 15.63 -6.41
C THR A 42 23.37 14.78 -6.86
N GLY A 43 23.46 14.13 -8.02
CA GLY A 43 22.42 13.22 -8.50
C GLY A 43 22.19 12.02 -7.56
N ILE A 44 23.26 11.38 -7.08
CA ILE A 44 23.17 10.26 -6.15
C ILE A 44 22.55 10.70 -4.82
N LEU A 45 22.97 11.84 -4.27
CA LEU A 45 22.42 12.36 -3.02
C LEU A 45 20.94 12.72 -3.12
N ALA A 46 20.47 13.16 -4.28
CA ALA A 46 19.06 13.46 -4.50
C ALA A 46 18.20 12.19 -4.64
N ILE A 47 18.70 11.16 -5.32
CA ILE A 47 17.93 9.94 -5.62
C ILE A 47 17.93 8.96 -4.43
N PHE A 48 19.00 8.94 -3.62
CA PHE A 48 19.16 7.95 -2.55
C PHE A 48 18.03 7.97 -1.49
N PRO A 49 17.61 9.11 -0.93
CA PRO A 49 16.50 9.15 0.02
C PRO A 49 15.18 8.64 -0.59
N ILE A 50 14.90 9.02 -1.83
CA ILE A 50 13.71 8.59 -2.58
C ILE A 50 13.72 7.07 -2.78
N GLY A 51 14.89 6.51 -3.11
CA GLY A 51 15.08 5.07 -3.26
C GLY A 51 14.83 4.29 -1.97
N ILE A 52 15.30 4.80 -0.82
CA ILE A 52 15.03 4.19 0.49
C ILE A 52 13.54 4.20 0.80
N GLU A 53 12.87 5.35 0.63
CA GLU A 53 11.44 5.46 0.92
C GLU A 53 10.61 4.53 0.03
N SER A 54 10.94 4.47 -1.26
CA SER A 54 10.30 3.54 -2.20
C SER A 54 10.49 2.08 -1.78
N THR A 55 11.71 1.68 -1.45
CA THR A 55 12.01 0.30 -1.01
C THR A 55 11.26 -0.05 0.28
N LYS A 56 11.17 0.90 1.23
CA LYS A 56 10.40 0.74 2.47
C LYS A 56 8.92 0.49 2.18
N ARG A 57 8.30 1.29 1.30
CA ARG A 57 6.89 1.11 0.92
C ARG A 57 6.65 -0.24 0.24
N VAL A 58 7.53 -0.64 -0.67
CA VAL A 58 7.43 -1.96 -1.35
C VAL A 58 7.53 -3.10 -0.33
N ALA A 59 8.45 -3.02 0.63
CA ALA A 59 8.57 -4.02 1.69
C ALA A 59 7.31 -4.06 2.57
N GLN A 60 6.75 -2.89 2.92
CA GLN A 60 5.52 -2.81 3.71
C GLN A 60 4.32 -3.44 3.00
N HIS A 61 4.10 -3.15 1.72
CA HIS A 61 3.02 -3.78 0.95
C HIS A 61 3.24 -5.29 0.76
N SER A 62 4.49 -5.72 0.54
CA SER A 62 4.81 -7.15 0.44
C SER A 62 4.49 -7.88 1.74
N ASN A 63 4.84 -7.30 2.88
CA ASN A 63 4.50 -7.84 4.19
C ASN A 63 2.97 -7.84 4.41
N ALA A 64 2.28 -6.74 4.09
CA ALA A 64 0.83 -6.65 4.24
C ALA A 64 0.09 -7.74 3.44
N SER A 65 0.55 -8.04 2.22
CA SER A 65 -0.02 -9.12 1.41
C SER A 65 0.19 -10.52 2.01
N ILE A 66 1.31 -10.77 2.69
CA ILE A 66 1.52 -12.05 3.38
C ILE A 66 0.65 -12.11 4.64
N LEU A 67 0.56 -11.00 5.36
CA LEU A 67 -0.23 -10.87 6.59
C LEU A 67 -1.74 -10.99 6.33
N SER A 68 -2.24 -10.50 5.20
CA SER A 68 -3.65 -10.65 4.82
C SER A 68 -4.02 -12.11 4.55
N GLU A 69 -3.12 -12.90 3.96
CA GLU A 69 -3.32 -14.35 3.78
C GLU A 69 -3.36 -15.10 5.12
N LEU A 70 -2.51 -14.71 6.07
CA LEU A 70 -2.54 -15.27 7.43
C LEU A 70 -3.85 -14.93 8.15
N ALA A 71 -4.27 -13.65 8.09
CA ALA A 71 -5.54 -13.20 8.65
C ALA A 71 -6.74 -13.92 8.01
N LEU A 72 -6.73 -14.10 6.68
CA LEU A 72 -7.77 -14.84 5.96
C LEU A 72 -7.80 -16.31 6.38
N SER A 73 -6.62 -16.94 6.52
CA SER A 73 -6.52 -18.31 7.01
C SER A 73 -7.12 -18.44 8.41
N GLU A 74 -6.86 -17.48 9.30
CA GLU A 74 -7.47 -17.46 10.63
C GLU A 74 -8.99 -17.25 10.58
N LEU A 75 -9.50 -16.33 9.75
CA LEU A 75 -10.96 -16.17 9.60
C LEU A 75 -11.64 -17.47 9.14
N LYS A 76 -10.96 -18.28 8.31
CA LYS A 76 -11.47 -19.58 7.86
C LYS A 76 -11.47 -20.63 8.99
N THR A 77 -10.58 -20.54 9.98
CA THR A 77 -10.55 -21.51 11.10
C THR A 77 -11.59 -21.22 12.18
N VAL A 78 -11.97 -19.96 12.39
CA VAL A 78 -12.93 -19.56 13.44
C VAL A 78 -14.39 -19.80 13.05
N ASP A 79 -14.66 -20.44 11.90
CA ASP A 79 -16.01 -20.59 11.31
C ASP A 79 -16.78 -19.26 11.30
N MET A 80 -16.12 -18.21 10.78
CA MET A 80 -16.72 -16.89 10.69
C MET A 80 -17.97 -16.88 9.82
N VAL A 81 -18.10 -17.85 8.91
CA VAL A 81 -19.31 -18.03 8.10
C VAL A 81 -20.48 -18.53 8.96
N GLY A 82 -20.24 -19.43 9.92
CA GLY A 82 -21.23 -19.82 10.92
C GLY A 82 -21.68 -18.64 11.80
N VAL A 83 -20.73 -17.82 12.26
CA VAL A 83 -21.04 -16.62 13.06
C VAL A 83 -21.86 -15.62 12.27
N VAL A 84 -21.41 -15.23 11.08
CA VAL A 84 -22.09 -14.25 10.22
C VAL A 84 -23.42 -14.79 9.68
N GLY A 85 -23.52 -16.10 9.45
CA GLY A 85 -24.75 -16.76 8.99
C GLY A 85 -25.91 -16.71 10.01
N THR A 86 -25.64 -16.35 11.27
CA THR A 86 -26.67 -16.10 12.29
C THR A 86 -27.07 -14.63 12.40
N MET A 87 -26.40 -13.74 11.67
CA MET A 87 -26.66 -12.30 11.73
C MET A 87 -27.90 -11.92 10.94
N THR A 88 -28.56 -10.86 11.38
CA THR A 88 -29.68 -10.29 10.65
C THR A 88 -29.18 -9.53 9.42
N ALA A 89 -29.98 -9.53 8.37
CA ALA A 89 -29.85 -8.68 7.19
C ALA A 89 -29.32 -7.27 7.51
N GLY A 90 -28.18 -6.90 6.92
CA GLY A 90 -27.58 -5.56 7.05
C GLY A 90 -26.63 -5.38 8.23
N GLN A 91 -26.46 -6.39 9.10
CA GLN A 91 -25.46 -6.32 10.17
C GLN A 91 -24.05 -6.61 9.63
N SER A 92 -23.07 -5.82 10.09
CA SER A 92 -21.64 -6.06 9.89
C SER A 92 -21.05 -6.70 11.16
N TYR A 93 -20.11 -7.63 10.98
CA TYR A 93 -19.33 -8.24 12.06
C TYR A 93 -17.89 -7.79 11.96
N THR A 94 -17.35 -7.30 13.07
CA THR A 94 -15.95 -6.91 13.17
C THR A 94 -15.19 -7.93 14.01
N TYR A 95 -14.15 -8.53 13.44
CA TYR A 95 -13.20 -9.41 14.14
C TYR A 95 -11.92 -8.63 14.45
N PRO A 96 -11.35 -8.71 15.67
CA PRO A 96 -11.64 -9.68 16.73
C PRO A 96 -12.82 -9.33 17.66
N ASP A 97 -13.33 -8.10 17.64
CA ASP A 97 -14.27 -7.61 18.64
C ASP A 97 -15.47 -6.88 18.02
N ILE A 98 -16.67 -7.40 18.27
CA ILE A 98 -17.93 -6.79 17.84
C ILE A 98 -18.33 -5.58 18.70
N SER A 99 -17.81 -5.51 19.93
CA SER A 99 -18.12 -4.44 20.88
C SER A 99 -17.21 -3.23 20.74
N ASP A 100 -16.04 -3.41 20.13
CA ASP A 100 -15.09 -2.34 19.86
C ASP A 100 -14.52 -2.43 18.44
N ILE A 101 -15.12 -1.63 17.55
CA ILE A 101 -14.73 -1.50 16.15
C ILE A 101 -13.35 -0.83 15.98
N ASN A 102 -12.78 -0.24 17.02
CA ASN A 102 -11.44 0.35 16.96
C ASN A 102 -10.37 -0.64 17.47
N LYS A 103 -10.77 -1.85 17.85
CA LYS A 103 -9.86 -2.88 18.30
C LYS A 103 -9.38 -3.73 17.14
N ASP A 104 -8.06 -3.80 17.03
CA ASP A 104 -7.32 -4.61 16.10
C ASP A 104 -6.73 -5.84 16.80
N LYS A 105 -6.38 -6.84 16.01
CA LYS A 105 -5.69 -8.04 16.46
C LYS A 105 -4.21 -7.97 16.06
N PRO A 106 -3.25 -8.03 16.99
CA PRO A 106 -1.85 -8.10 16.63
C PRO A 106 -1.53 -9.45 15.98
N PHE A 107 -0.51 -9.50 15.12
CA PHE A 107 0.01 -10.77 14.62
C PHE A 107 0.93 -11.44 15.66
N GLU A 108 0.69 -12.72 15.93
CA GLU A 108 1.39 -13.53 16.93
C GLU A 108 2.17 -14.70 16.28
N ASP A 109 3.24 -15.19 16.93
CA ASP A 109 3.95 -16.42 16.52
C ASP A 109 3.21 -17.65 17.05
N SER A 110 3.69 -18.82 16.63
CA SER A 110 3.33 -20.11 17.22
C SER A 110 3.50 -20.21 18.74
N ALA A 111 4.22 -19.29 19.40
CA ALA A 111 4.39 -19.24 20.85
C ALA A 111 3.47 -18.21 21.53
N GLY A 112 2.59 -17.52 20.79
CA GLY A 112 1.68 -16.49 21.30
C GLY A 112 2.38 -15.18 21.66
N ASN A 113 3.64 -15.00 21.27
CA ASN A 113 4.29 -13.71 21.41
C ASN A 113 3.82 -12.79 20.28
N THR A 114 3.69 -11.50 20.55
CA THR A 114 3.46 -10.49 19.51
C THR A 114 4.76 -10.29 18.72
N VAL A 115 4.98 -11.14 17.72
CA VAL A 115 6.19 -11.14 16.86
C VAL A 115 6.28 -9.85 16.07
N PHE A 116 5.12 -9.28 15.76
CA PHE A 116 4.95 -8.10 14.96
C PHE A 116 4.09 -7.08 15.69
N ALA A 117 4.52 -6.55 16.84
CA ALA A 117 3.88 -5.35 17.41
C ALA A 117 3.84 -4.15 16.43
N GLN A 118 4.55 -4.25 15.30
CA GLN A 118 4.52 -3.32 14.17
C GLN A 118 3.29 -3.46 13.27
N TYR A 119 2.54 -4.58 13.33
CA TYR A 119 1.38 -4.81 12.47
C TYR A 119 0.24 -5.47 13.23
N SER A 120 -0.96 -5.06 12.87
CA SER A 120 -2.21 -5.61 13.39
C SER A 120 -3.24 -5.64 12.28
N TRP A 121 -4.35 -6.32 12.52
CA TRP A 121 -5.38 -6.46 11.52
C TRP A 121 -6.77 -6.47 12.13
N GLN A 122 -7.74 -6.11 11.31
CA GLN A 122 -9.15 -6.20 11.62
C GLN A 122 -9.86 -6.73 10.39
N ALA A 123 -10.92 -7.51 10.58
CA ALA A 123 -11.77 -7.89 9.48
C ALA A 123 -13.21 -7.45 9.72
N VAL A 124 -13.82 -6.91 8.68
CA VAL A 124 -15.23 -6.55 8.65
C VAL A 124 -15.92 -7.47 7.67
N LEU A 125 -16.89 -8.23 8.17
CA LEU A 125 -17.65 -9.21 7.42
C LEU A 125 -19.11 -8.74 7.33
N LYS A 126 -19.68 -8.81 6.12
CA LYS A 126 -21.07 -8.44 5.88
C LYS A 126 -21.70 -9.38 4.85
N SER A 127 -22.92 -9.84 5.14
CA SER A 127 -23.69 -10.60 4.15
C SER A 127 -24.02 -9.71 2.96
N ILE A 128 -23.85 -10.23 1.74
CA ILE A 128 -24.12 -9.48 0.51
C ILE A 128 -25.62 -9.28 0.31
N ASN A 129 -26.44 -10.21 0.80
CA ASN A 129 -27.88 -10.14 0.67
C ASN A 129 -28.55 -10.48 2.02
N THR A 130 -29.75 -9.93 2.21
CA THR A 130 -30.62 -10.19 3.36
C THR A 130 -31.23 -11.59 3.32
N THR A 131 -31.24 -12.23 2.15
CA THR A 131 -31.87 -13.54 1.91
C THR A 131 -30.87 -14.68 1.68
N ASP A 132 -29.66 -14.37 1.22
CA ASP A 132 -28.60 -15.35 1.02
C ASP A 132 -27.45 -15.08 2.00
N ALA A 133 -27.52 -15.74 3.15
CA ALA A 133 -26.50 -15.68 4.18
C ALA A 133 -25.26 -16.56 3.86
N ASN A 134 -25.24 -17.23 2.70
CA ASN A 134 -24.14 -18.11 2.35
C ASN A 134 -22.98 -17.35 1.71
N LEU A 135 -23.19 -16.12 1.22
CA LEU A 135 -22.14 -15.32 0.58
C LEU A 135 -21.86 -14.05 1.39
N ILE A 136 -20.65 -13.98 1.92
CA ILE A 136 -20.20 -12.94 2.83
C ILE A 136 -19.05 -12.18 2.18
N ARG A 137 -19.17 -10.87 2.11
CA ARG A 137 -18.03 -10.01 1.78
C ARG A 137 -17.19 -9.81 3.04
N ALA A 138 -15.90 -10.09 2.95
CA ALA A 138 -14.94 -9.82 4.01
C ALA A 138 -13.94 -8.77 3.52
N GLN A 139 -13.75 -7.73 4.33
CA GLN A 139 -12.71 -6.72 4.15
C GLN A 139 -11.72 -6.87 5.30
N ILE A 140 -10.47 -7.22 4.99
CA ILE A 140 -9.37 -7.37 5.94
C ILE A 140 -8.49 -6.13 5.82
N SER A 141 -8.42 -5.34 6.87
CA SER A 141 -7.57 -4.16 6.95
C SER A 141 -6.30 -4.49 7.73
N ILE A 142 -5.13 -4.14 7.16
CA ILE A 142 -3.82 -4.31 7.80
C ILE A 142 -3.31 -2.95 8.25
N PHE A 143 -3.03 -2.82 9.54
CA PHE A 143 -2.57 -1.59 10.18
C PHE A 143 -1.08 -1.68 10.51
N MET A 144 -0.41 -0.54 10.43
CA MET A 144 0.94 -0.33 10.95
C MET A 144 0.83 0.21 12.38
N ASN A 145 1.50 -0.41 13.34
CA ASN A 145 1.67 0.07 14.71
C ASN A 145 0.33 0.35 15.43
N GLY A 146 -0.23 -0.67 16.10
CA GLY A 146 -1.56 -0.67 16.71
C GLY A 146 -1.74 0.33 17.86
N ASN A 147 -1.95 1.60 17.54
CA ASN A 147 -2.54 2.56 18.46
C ASN A 147 -3.80 3.21 17.87
N PRO A 148 -4.96 2.56 18.01
CA PRO A 148 -6.24 3.10 17.53
C PRO A 148 -6.66 4.43 18.15
N SER A 149 -5.94 4.94 19.16
CA SER A 149 -6.17 6.28 19.73
C SER A 149 -5.75 7.45 18.82
N GLU A 150 -5.10 7.18 17.69
CA GLU A 150 -4.71 8.21 16.71
C GLU A 150 -5.74 8.44 15.59
N PHE A 151 -6.87 7.73 15.61
CA PHE A 151 -7.91 7.91 14.60
C PHE A 151 -8.53 9.30 14.70
N GLY A 152 -8.34 10.11 13.65
CA GLY A 152 -9.05 11.37 13.51
C GLY A 152 -10.54 11.10 13.26
N THR A 153 -11.41 11.90 13.84
CA THR A 153 -12.87 11.77 13.66
C THR A 153 -13.45 12.99 12.97
N GLY A 154 -14.48 12.79 12.15
CA GLY A 154 -15.26 13.87 11.54
C GLY A 154 -16.71 13.47 11.32
N THR A 155 -17.49 14.39 10.74
CA THR A 155 -18.87 14.12 10.31
C THR A 155 -19.03 14.38 8.82
N ALA A 156 -19.73 13.50 8.12
CA ALA A 156 -19.97 13.64 6.69
C ALA A 156 -21.32 13.06 6.26
N ASN A 157 -21.76 13.46 5.08
CA ASN A 157 -22.94 12.94 4.42
C ASN A 157 -22.49 11.87 3.44
N PHE A 158 -22.83 10.62 3.75
CA PHE A 158 -22.59 9.48 2.89
C PHE A 158 -23.85 9.20 2.08
N THR A 159 -23.70 9.04 0.78
CA THR A 159 -24.79 8.67 -0.13
C THR A 159 -24.46 7.32 -0.71
N GLN A 160 -25.39 6.37 -0.59
CA GLN A 160 -25.24 5.03 -1.16
C GLN A 160 -25.00 5.13 -2.66
N ASP A 161 -24.11 4.27 -3.17
CA ASP A 161 -23.68 4.20 -4.57
C ASP A 161 -23.02 5.48 -5.11
N SER A 162 -22.60 6.39 -4.22
CA SER A 162 -21.86 7.60 -4.56
C SER A 162 -20.42 7.53 -4.04
N ALA A 163 -19.47 7.98 -4.84
CA ALA A 163 -18.08 8.18 -4.41
C ALA A 163 -17.88 9.55 -3.72
N ASN A 164 -18.83 10.47 -3.87
CA ASN A 164 -18.74 11.81 -3.28
C ASN A 164 -19.31 11.81 -1.87
N VAL A 165 -18.49 12.24 -0.91
CA VAL A 165 -18.80 12.35 0.51
C VAL A 165 -18.63 13.80 0.93
N GLN A 166 -19.73 14.47 1.30
CA GLN A 166 -19.69 15.86 1.76
C GLN A 166 -19.32 15.89 3.24
N TYR A 167 -18.20 16.49 3.62
CA TYR A 167 -17.79 16.54 5.02
C TYR A 167 -18.12 17.88 5.67
N THR A 168 -18.22 17.87 7.00
CA THR A 168 -18.36 19.09 7.81
C THR A 168 -16.99 19.54 8.27
N THR A 169 -16.65 20.82 8.06
CA THR A 169 -15.38 21.39 8.54
C THR A 169 -15.36 21.52 10.07
N PRO A 170 -14.19 21.39 10.73
CA PRO A 170 -12.88 21.11 10.14
C PRO A 170 -12.63 19.61 9.91
N LEU A 171 -11.87 19.29 8.86
CA LEU A 171 -11.39 17.94 8.59
C LEU A 171 -10.19 17.61 9.51
N PRO A 172 -9.99 16.34 9.92
CA PRO A 172 -8.77 15.97 10.65
C PRO A 172 -7.51 16.39 9.90
N SER A 173 -6.56 17.04 10.59
CA SER A 173 -5.39 17.67 9.96
C SER A 173 -4.41 16.68 9.31
N LYS A 174 -4.44 15.42 9.74
CA LYS A 174 -3.64 14.34 9.15
C LYS A 174 -4.29 13.74 7.90
N LEU A 175 -5.55 14.09 7.58
CA LEU A 175 -6.29 13.48 6.48
C LEU A 175 -5.79 13.98 5.12
N THR A 176 -5.31 13.07 4.29
CA THR A 176 -4.77 13.34 2.96
C THR A 176 -5.33 12.36 1.92
N SER A 177 -5.12 12.65 0.64
CA SER A 177 -5.42 11.70 -0.43
C SER A 177 -4.70 10.37 -0.22
N LYS A 178 -5.34 9.27 -0.64
CA LYS A 178 -4.84 7.88 -0.56
C LYS A 178 -4.84 7.25 0.84
N GLN A 179 -5.22 7.99 1.88
CA GLN A 179 -5.58 7.44 3.18
C GLN A 179 -7.01 6.90 3.17
N TYR A 180 -7.47 6.40 4.32
CA TYR A 180 -8.74 5.71 4.45
C TYR A 180 -9.69 6.42 5.42
N ILE A 181 -10.97 6.42 5.06
CA ILE A 181 -12.06 6.79 5.96
C ILE A 181 -13.01 5.62 6.15
N ARG A 182 -13.71 5.61 7.28
CA ARG A 182 -14.73 4.62 7.59
C ARG A 182 -15.93 5.28 8.24
N GLU A 183 -17.13 5.00 7.75
CA GLU A 183 -18.37 5.34 8.44
C GLU A 183 -18.53 4.42 9.65
N GLN A 184 -18.88 4.98 10.81
CA GLN A 184 -18.80 4.30 12.11
C GLN A 184 -19.80 3.14 12.28
N ASN A 185 -20.94 3.15 11.59
CA ASN A 185 -21.97 2.12 11.73
C ASN A 185 -21.74 0.91 10.80
N GLU A 186 -21.27 1.16 9.57
CA GLU A 186 -21.13 0.15 8.53
C GLU A 186 -19.76 -0.56 8.58
N ALA A 187 -18.78 0.07 9.22
CA ALA A 187 -17.46 -0.46 9.53
C ALA A 187 -16.50 -0.71 8.35
N PHE A 188 -16.93 -0.55 7.10
CA PHE A 188 -16.03 -0.66 5.94
C PHE A 188 -15.16 0.58 5.78
N TRP A 189 -13.89 0.34 5.48
CA TRP A 189 -12.91 1.36 5.11
C TRP A 189 -12.96 1.62 3.61
N TYR A 190 -12.84 2.90 3.26
CA TYR A 190 -12.88 3.42 1.89
C TYR A 190 -11.67 4.29 1.66
N ARG A 191 -10.95 4.04 0.56
CA ARG A 191 -9.79 4.84 0.20
C ARG A 191 -10.21 6.17 -0.40
N ILE A 192 -9.55 7.22 0.05
CA ILE A 192 -9.73 8.58 -0.45
C ILE A 192 -8.96 8.71 -1.77
N ASP A 193 -9.63 9.12 -2.83
CA ASP A 193 -8.97 9.54 -4.05
C ASP A 193 -8.47 10.99 -3.91
N THR A 194 -9.40 11.91 -3.63
CA THR A 194 -9.11 13.35 -3.52
C THR A 194 -9.91 14.01 -2.40
N ILE A 195 -9.40 15.14 -1.90
CA ILE A 195 -10.06 15.99 -0.90
C ILE A 195 -10.12 17.41 -1.49
N ASP A 196 -11.32 17.94 -1.68
CA ASP A 196 -11.56 19.31 -2.12
C ASP A 196 -12.05 20.15 -0.94
N THR A 197 -11.16 21.01 -0.43
CA THR A 197 -11.44 21.89 0.70
C THR A 197 -12.32 23.08 0.34
N ASN A 198 -12.47 23.43 -0.95
CA ASN A 198 -13.32 24.54 -1.37
C ASN A 198 -14.79 24.13 -1.35
N THR A 199 -15.07 22.89 -1.76
CA THR A 199 -16.43 22.34 -1.79
C THR A 199 -16.76 21.48 -0.57
N SER A 200 -15.80 21.28 0.35
CA SER A 200 -15.93 20.36 1.49
C SER A 200 -16.31 18.94 1.06
N THR A 201 -15.67 18.45 -0.01
CA THR A 201 -15.94 17.11 -0.58
C THR A 201 -14.73 16.19 -0.45
N ILE A 202 -14.96 14.96 -0.02
CA ILE A 202 -14.03 13.84 -0.17
C ILE A 202 -14.54 12.98 -1.33
N VAL A 203 -13.68 12.64 -2.27
CA VAL A 203 -13.97 11.68 -3.34
C VAL A 203 -13.30 10.37 -2.99
N LEU A 204 -14.07 9.29 -2.96
CA LEU A 204 -13.59 7.92 -2.71
C LEU A 204 -13.12 7.25 -4.00
N GLU A 205 -12.19 6.30 -3.90
CA GLU A 205 -11.75 5.49 -5.06
C GLU A 205 -12.84 4.53 -5.59
N GLY A 206 -13.94 4.36 -4.85
CA GLY A 206 -15.10 3.58 -5.25
C GLY A 206 -16.38 4.10 -4.60
N PRO A 207 -17.57 3.61 -5.03
CA PRO A 207 -18.82 4.02 -4.43
C PRO A 207 -18.91 3.58 -2.97
N TYR A 208 -19.53 4.42 -2.14
CA TYR A 208 -19.93 4.03 -0.78
C TYR A 208 -21.08 3.02 -0.85
N LEU A 209 -20.92 1.86 -0.22
CA LEU A 209 -21.86 0.75 -0.30
C LEU A 209 -22.72 0.58 0.97
N GLY A 210 -22.55 1.49 1.93
CA GLY A 210 -23.34 1.50 3.16
C GLY A 210 -24.65 2.27 3.01
N SER A 211 -25.36 2.39 4.12
CA SER A 211 -26.62 3.12 4.20
C SER A 211 -26.41 4.63 4.08
N SER A 212 -27.23 5.30 3.26
CA SER A 212 -27.19 6.77 3.13
C SER A 212 -27.50 7.45 4.46
N GLY A 213 -26.84 8.57 4.73
CA GLY A 213 -27.11 9.38 5.91
C GLY A 213 -26.42 10.74 5.90
N SER A 214 -26.99 11.68 6.65
CA SER A 214 -26.46 13.04 6.82
C SER A 214 -25.82 13.18 8.20
N GLY A 215 -24.68 13.85 8.27
CA GLY A 215 -23.95 14.10 9.52
C GLY A 215 -23.44 12.84 10.21
N LEU A 216 -23.21 11.75 9.45
CA LEU A 216 -22.70 10.50 10.00
C LEU A 216 -21.26 10.68 10.46
N ALA A 217 -20.95 10.11 11.62
CA ALA A 217 -19.58 10.10 12.13
C ALA A 217 -18.71 9.17 11.29
N PHE A 218 -17.51 9.63 10.97
CA PHE A 218 -16.50 8.80 10.33
C PHE A 218 -15.18 8.85 11.09
N SER A 219 -14.45 7.74 11.02
CA SER A 219 -13.06 7.62 11.46
C SER A 219 -12.12 7.75 10.28
N THR A 220 -10.90 8.16 10.58
CA THR A 220 -9.80 8.28 9.62
C THR A 220 -8.54 7.68 10.22
N THR A 221 -7.66 7.17 9.35
CA THR A 221 -6.36 6.66 9.77
C THR A 221 -5.35 6.77 8.64
N ASP A 222 -4.10 7.06 9.01
CA ASP A 222 -2.92 6.96 8.16
C ASP A 222 -2.14 5.66 8.36
N ASP A 223 -2.60 4.80 9.28
CA ASP A 223 -1.92 3.56 9.66
C ASP A 223 -2.32 2.36 8.82
N ILE A 224 -3.43 2.43 8.08
CA ILE A 224 -3.81 1.35 7.15
C ILE A 224 -2.80 1.31 6.00
N ILE A 225 -2.08 0.19 5.92
CA ILE A 225 -1.12 -0.09 4.85
C ILE A 225 -1.87 -0.54 3.60
N ASP A 226 -2.79 -1.49 3.81
CA ASP A 226 -3.53 -2.12 2.72
C ASP A 226 -4.85 -2.71 3.21
N ILE A 227 -5.74 -2.90 2.25
CA ILE A 227 -7.03 -3.55 2.44
C ILE A 227 -7.15 -4.69 1.45
N PHE A 228 -7.45 -5.87 1.97
CA PHE A 228 -7.74 -7.05 1.18
C PHE A 228 -9.24 -7.35 1.23
N GLU A 229 -9.88 -7.40 0.06
CA GLU A 229 -11.29 -7.76 -0.06
C GLU A 229 -11.45 -9.14 -0.68
N THR A 230 -12.32 -9.95 -0.08
CA THR A 230 -12.65 -11.28 -0.59
C THR A 230 -14.11 -11.63 -0.33
N MET A 231 -14.58 -12.65 -1.04
CA MET A 231 -15.85 -13.31 -0.76
C MET A 231 -15.60 -14.63 -0.02
N LEU A 232 -16.40 -14.88 1.01
CA LEU A 232 -16.44 -16.15 1.72
C LEU A 232 -17.79 -16.80 1.44
N ALA A 233 -17.76 -18.09 1.11
CA ALA A 233 -18.95 -18.89 0.89
C ALA A 233 -19.11 -19.92 2.02
N LYS A 234 -20.35 -20.18 2.44
CA LYS A 234 -20.67 -21.30 3.33
C LYS A 234 -20.51 -22.61 2.55
N HIS A 235 -19.73 -23.53 3.09
CA HIS A 235 -19.62 -24.90 2.61
C HIS A 235 -20.66 -25.81 3.28
#